data_AF-A0A7W0WZP5-F1
#
_entry.id   AF-A0A7W0WZP5-F1
#
_cell.length_a   1.000
_cell.length_b   1.000
_cell.length_c   1.000
_cell.angle_alpha   90.00
_cell.angle_beta   90.00
_cell.angle_gamma   90.00
#
_symmetry.space_group_name_H-M   'P 1'
#
loop_
_entity.id
_entity.type
_entity.pdbx_description
1 polymer ?
#
loop_
_entity_poly.entity_id
_entity_poly.type
_entity_poly.pdbx_seq_one_letter_code
_entity_poly.pdbx_strand_id
1 'polypeptide(L)'
;MKRLAFLSLAMVVASSPALARPASTGWYAEGGLGAVTFLPSASSDAATGPALNLRVGRDLFSWFSFGASLAASSHEATVPAPPDGEWFQIYRGSADARITVRLDRVALFVEGGAGFAMISSNVLGKVM
;
A
#
# COMPACT_ATOMS: atom_id res chain seq x y z
N MET A 1 -4.02 7.60 53.28
CA MET A 1 -3.25 8.57 52.46
C MET A 1 -2.19 7.79 51.68
N LYS A 2 -2.44 7.48 50.40
CA LYS A 2 -1.55 6.68 49.54
C LYS A 2 -0.70 7.64 48.69
N ARG A 3 0.63 7.59 48.82
CA ARG A 3 1.57 8.36 48.01
C ARG A 3 1.77 7.63 46.66
N LEU A 4 1.39 8.27 45.55
CA LEU A 4 1.78 7.83 44.21
C LEU A 4 3.22 8.26 43.95
N ALA A 5 4.11 7.29 43.70
CA ALA A 5 5.42 7.54 43.14
C ALA A 5 5.29 7.61 41.61
N PHE A 6 5.51 8.79 41.03
CA PHE A 6 5.66 8.95 39.59
C PHE A 6 7.07 8.53 39.19
N LEU A 7 7.18 7.44 38.42
CA LEU A 7 8.43 6.99 37.81
C LEU A 7 8.61 7.77 36.48
N SER A 8 9.46 8.78 36.48
CA SER A 8 9.82 9.56 35.29
C SER A 8 10.74 8.75 34.37
N LEU A 9 10.25 8.41 33.17
CA LEU A 9 11.01 7.77 32.10
C LEU A 9 11.91 8.82 31.43
N ALA A 10 13.19 8.84 31.78
CA ALA A 10 14.19 9.68 31.11
C ALA A 10 14.58 9.06 29.76
N MET A 11 14.08 9.64 28.66
CA MET A 11 14.51 9.30 27.31
C MET A 11 15.88 9.95 27.05
N VAL A 12 16.96 9.18 27.14
CA VAL A 12 18.28 9.62 26.67
C VAL A 12 18.27 9.56 25.13
N VAL A 13 18.03 10.69 24.49
CA VAL A 13 18.26 10.83 23.04
C VAL A 13 19.74 11.12 22.85
N ALA A 14 20.53 10.07 22.67
CA ALA A 14 21.89 10.21 22.17
C ALA A 14 21.80 10.68 20.71
N SER A 15 22.07 11.96 20.47
CA SER A 15 22.26 12.51 19.12
C SER A 15 23.60 12.04 18.58
N SER A 16 23.66 10.80 18.10
CA SER A 16 24.75 10.35 17.25
C SER A 16 24.76 11.20 15.96
N PRO A 17 25.93 11.67 15.49
CA PRO A 17 26.01 12.33 14.19
C PRO A 17 25.46 11.36 13.14
N ALA A 18 24.59 11.86 12.27
CA ALA A 18 24.03 11.10 11.17
C ALA A 18 25.16 10.73 10.21
N LEU A 19 25.82 9.61 10.49
CA LEU A 19 26.64 8.89 9.53
C LEU A 19 25.80 8.79 8.27
N ALA A 20 26.28 9.38 7.18
CA ALA A 20 25.65 9.34 5.87
C ALA A 20 25.34 7.88 5.55
N ARG A 21 24.11 7.45 5.83
CA ARG A 21 23.72 6.06 5.67
C ARG A 21 23.76 5.82 4.17
N PRO A 22 24.60 4.90 3.66
CA PRO A 22 24.59 4.58 2.25
C PRO A 22 23.15 4.31 1.86
N ALA A 23 22.67 4.95 0.80
CA ALA A 23 21.40 4.56 0.22
C ALA A 23 21.51 3.07 -0.06
N SER A 24 20.69 2.25 0.61
CA SER A 24 20.71 0.81 0.40
C SER A 24 20.45 0.58 -1.09
N THR A 25 21.44 0.05 -1.80
CA THR A 25 21.28 -0.41 -3.17
C THR A 25 21.13 -1.91 -3.12
N GLY A 26 20.05 -2.46 -3.66
CA GLY A 26 19.82 -3.91 -3.62
C GLY A 26 18.36 -4.30 -3.77
N TRP A 27 18.10 -5.56 -3.49
CA TRP A 27 16.76 -6.12 -3.45
C TRP A 27 16.06 -5.73 -2.16
N TYR A 28 14.77 -5.46 -2.26
CA TYR A 28 13.92 -5.20 -1.11
C TYR A 28 12.52 -5.75 -1.35
N ALA A 29 11.80 -5.95 -0.25
CA ALA A 29 10.41 -6.37 -0.26
C ALA A 29 9.60 -5.45 0.67
N GLU A 30 8.42 -5.08 0.21
CA GLU A 30 7.48 -4.21 0.93
C GLU A 30 6.13 -4.92 1.03
N GLY A 31 5.50 -4.81 2.20
CA GLY A 31 4.12 -5.21 2.42
C GLY A 31 3.30 -4.00 2.83
N GLY A 32 2.06 -3.93 2.35
CA GLY A 32 1.14 -2.82 2.63
C GLY A 32 -0.27 -3.32 2.91
N LEU A 33 -0.95 -2.59 3.79
CA LEU A 33 -2.38 -2.72 4.04
C LEU A 33 -3.02 -1.36 3.76
N GLY A 34 -4.23 -1.37 3.20
CA GLY A 34 -4.95 -0.16 2.89
C GLY A 34 -6.38 -0.42 2.47
N ALA A 35 -6.95 0.52 1.71
CA ALA A 35 -8.26 0.40 1.13
C ALA A 35 -8.21 0.78 -0.36
N VAL A 36 -9.09 0.18 -1.16
CA VAL A 36 -9.28 0.50 -2.57
C VAL A 36 -10.68 1.04 -2.75
N THR A 37 -10.78 2.20 -3.40
CA THR A 37 -12.03 2.81 -3.85
C THR A 37 -12.05 2.86 -5.38
N PHE A 38 -13.24 3.04 -5.93
CA PHE A 38 -13.46 3.16 -7.36
C PHE A 38 -13.62 4.63 -7.77
N LEU A 39 -13.39 4.89 -9.06
CA LEU A 39 -13.71 6.19 -9.67
C LEU A 39 -15.23 6.41 -9.67
N PRO A 40 -15.71 7.67 -9.76
CA PRO A 40 -17.14 8.00 -9.67
C PRO A 40 -18.04 7.20 -10.63
N SER A 41 -17.53 6.82 -11.80
CA SER A 41 -18.28 6.04 -12.79
C SER A 41 -18.52 4.58 -12.40
N ALA A 42 -17.79 4.06 -11.41
CA ALA A 42 -17.87 2.67 -10.95
C ALA A 42 -18.11 2.57 -9.43
N SER A 43 -18.12 3.70 -8.70
CA SER A 43 -18.32 3.72 -7.25
C SER A 43 -19.76 3.46 -6.82
N SER A 44 -20.73 3.56 -7.73
CA SER A 44 -22.13 3.17 -7.46
C SER A 44 -22.31 1.66 -7.39
N ASP A 45 -21.41 0.90 -8.01
CA ASP A 45 -21.59 -0.53 -8.24
C ASP A 45 -20.74 -1.38 -7.30
N ALA A 46 -19.79 -0.76 -6.59
CA ALA A 46 -18.89 -1.43 -5.69
C ALA A 46 -18.45 -0.54 -4.51
N ALA A 47 -18.50 -1.11 -3.31
CA ALA A 47 -18.06 -0.45 -2.09
C ALA A 47 -16.53 -0.40 -1.98
N THR A 48 -16.03 0.59 -1.22
CA THR A 48 -14.61 0.64 -0.82
C THR A 48 -14.28 -0.57 0.04
N GLY A 49 -13.16 -1.21 -0.27
CA GLY A 49 -12.77 -2.49 0.34
C GLY A 49 -11.35 -2.50 0.88
N PRO A 50 -11.03 -3.33 1.88
CA PRO A 50 -9.66 -3.51 2.36
C PRO A 50 -8.78 -4.10 1.25
N ALA A 51 -7.50 -3.73 1.27
CA ALA A 51 -6.50 -4.18 0.32
C ALA A 51 -5.19 -4.57 1.00
N LEU A 52 -4.57 -5.62 0.47
CA LEU A 52 -3.23 -6.07 0.79
C LEU A 52 -2.36 -5.90 -0.45
N ASN A 53 -1.14 -5.41 -0.27
CA ASN A 53 -0.16 -5.23 -1.33
C ASN A 53 1.17 -5.87 -0.91
N LEU A 54 1.79 -6.57 -1.84
CA LEU A 54 3.15 -7.09 -1.72
C LEU A 54 3.94 -6.59 -2.91
N ARG A 55 5.11 -6.03 -2.65
CA ARG A 55 5.98 -5.50 -3.69
C ARG A 55 7.38 -6.01 -3.49
N VAL A 56 8.01 -6.42 -4.58
CA VAL A 56 9.44 -6.77 -4.61
C VAL A 56 10.10 -5.82 -5.60
N GLY A 57 11.17 -5.17 -5.15
CA GLY A 57 11.87 -4.18 -5.94
C GLY A 57 13.37 -4.32 -5.86
N ARG A 58 14.04 -3.61 -6.75
CA ARG A 58 15.48 -3.45 -6.74
C ARG A 58 15.84 -1.98 -6.93
N ASP A 59 16.64 -1.48 -5.99
CA ASP A 59 17.27 -0.17 -6.11
C ASP A 59 18.43 -0.27 -7.11
N LEU A 60 18.30 0.43 -8.24
CA LEU A 60 19.36 0.52 -9.24
C LEU A 60 20.31 1.67 -8.93
N PHE A 61 19.76 2.79 -8.45
CA PHE A 61 20.50 3.97 -8.05
C PHE A 61 19.99 4.44 -6.68
N SER A 62 20.72 5.33 -6.02
CA SER A 62 20.31 5.91 -4.73
C SER A 62 18.97 6.67 -4.79
N TRP A 63 18.56 7.06 -5.99
CA TRP A 63 17.36 7.85 -6.28
C TRP A 63 16.33 7.11 -7.13
N PHE A 64 16.60 5.87 -7.58
CA PHE A 64 15.74 5.15 -8.51
C PHE A 64 15.68 3.66 -8.21
N SER A 65 14.45 3.14 -8.25
CA SER A 65 14.18 1.72 -8.15
C SER A 65 13.09 1.30 -9.12
N PHE A 66 13.10 0.02 -9.49
CA PHE A 66 12.01 -0.62 -10.20
C PHE A 66 11.49 -1.78 -9.38
N GLY A 67 10.24 -2.14 -9.58
CA GLY A 67 9.62 -3.23 -8.86
C GLY A 67 8.47 -3.87 -9.59
N ALA A 68 8.01 -4.96 -9.01
CA ALA A 68 6.75 -5.59 -9.34
C ALA A 68 5.94 -5.76 -8.06
N SER A 69 4.63 -5.59 -8.18
CA SER A 69 3.70 -5.73 -7.06
C SER A 69 2.54 -6.62 -7.40
N LEU A 70 2.07 -7.33 -6.38
CA LEU A 70 0.83 -8.10 -6.36
C LEU A 70 -0.06 -7.52 -5.27
N ALA A 71 -1.31 -7.24 -5.61
CA ALA A 71 -2.29 -6.77 -4.65
C ALA A 71 -3.58 -7.58 -4.73
N ALA A 72 -4.23 -7.75 -3.59
CA ALA A 72 -5.54 -8.35 -3.48
C ALA A 72 -6.44 -7.42 -2.66
N SER A 73 -7.66 -7.20 -3.11
CA SER A 73 -8.68 -6.45 -2.37
C SER A 73 -10.02 -7.16 -2.41
N SER A 74 -10.84 -6.95 -1.38
CA SER A 74 -12.18 -7.54 -1.25
C SER A 74 -13.22 -6.44 -1.16
N HIS A 75 -14.29 -6.56 -1.94
CA HIS A 75 -15.30 -5.52 -2.12
C HIS A 75 -16.70 -6.12 -2.06
N GLU A 76 -17.66 -5.32 -1.60
CA GLU A 76 -19.08 -5.63 -1.65
C GLU A 76 -19.69 -4.98 -2.91
N ALA A 77 -20.54 -5.72 -3.61
CA ALA A 77 -21.32 -5.22 -4.74
C ALA A 77 -22.55 -4.47 -4.22
N THR A 78 -22.72 -3.21 -4.67
CA THR A 78 -23.84 -2.33 -4.28
C THR A 78 -24.86 -2.16 -5.40
N VAL A 79 -24.86 -3.09 -6.35
CA VAL A 79 -25.79 -3.11 -7.48
C VAL A 79 -27.18 -3.61 -7.05
N PRO A 80 -28.27 -3.11 -7.64
CA PRO A 80 -29.61 -3.61 -7.36
C PRO A 80 -29.70 -5.13 -7.55
N ALA A 81 -30.47 -5.80 -6.70
CA ALA A 81 -30.68 -7.25 -6.74
C ALA A 81 -30.92 -7.75 -8.19
N PRO A 82 -30.38 -8.92 -8.61
CA PRO A 82 -30.11 -10.11 -7.78
C PRO A 82 -28.77 -10.26 -7.02
N PRO A 83 -27.66 -9.56 -7.31
CA PRO A 83 -26.38 -9.73 -6.59
C PRO A 83 -26.08 -8.70 -5.49
N ASP A 84 -27.11 -8.03 -4.95
CA ASP A 84 -26.96 -7.08 -3.84
C ASP A 84 -26.31 -7.77 -2.61
N GLY A 85 -25.24 -7.19 -2.08
CA GLY A 85 -24.49 -7.73 -0.93
C GLY A 85 -23.54 -8.90 -1.25
N GLU A 86 -23.33 -9.25 -2.53
CA GLU A 86 -22.31 -10.24 -2.90
C GLU A 86 -20.89 -9.66 -2.79
N TRP A 87 -19.95 -10.49 -2.34
CA TRP A 87 -18.54 -10.12 -2.23
C TRP A 87 -17.74 -10.60 -3.42
N PHE A 88 -16.86 -9.74 -3.93
CA PHE A 88 -15.92 -10.07 -4.99
C PHE A 88 -14.51 -9.61 -4.62
N GLN A 89 -13.51 -10.24 -5.25
CA GLN A 89 -12.11 -9.91 -5.01
C GLN A 89 -11.47 -9.40 -6.30
N ILE A 90 -10.54 -8.46 -6.16
CA ILE A 90 -9.72 -7.97 -7.26
C ILE A 90 -8.27 -8.36 -6.99
N TYR A 91 -7.68 -9.10 -7.91
CA TYR A 91 -6.26 -9.41 -7.94
C TYR A 91 -5.58 -8.50 -8.96
N ARG A 92 -4.53 -7.79 -8.54
CA ARG A 92 -3.76 -6.89 -9.40
C ARG A 92 -2.31 -7.31 -9.43
N GLY A 93 -1.73 -7.29 -10.63
CA GLY A 93 -0.29 -7.41 -10.84
C GLY A 93 0.21 -6.20 -11.60
N SER A 94 1.30 -5.58 -11.15
CA SER A 94 1.87 -4.41 -11.81
C SER A 94 3.38 -4.41 -11.76
N ALA A 95 3.98 -3.67 -12.68
CA ALA A 95 5.37 -3.24 -12.62
C ALA A 95 5.41 -1.72 -12.44
N ASP A 96 6.35 -1.25 -11.63
CA ASP A 96 6.47 0.14 -11.26
C ASP A 96 7.92 0.62 -11.26
N ALA A 97 8.06 1.94 -11.36
CA ALA A 97 9.31 2.64 -11.16
C ALA A 97 9.10 3.74 -10.11
N ARG A 98 10.06 3.89 -9.22
CA ARG A 98 10.02 4.85 -8.10
C ARG A 98 11.26 5.72 -8.10
N ILE A 99 11.03 7.04 -8.10
CA ILE A 99 12.05 8.05 -7.89
C ILE A 99 11.98 8.50 -6.43
N THR A 100 13.12 8.55 -5.75
CA THR A 100 13.21 8.89 -4.32
C THR A 100 14.22 9.99 -4.07
N VAL A 101 13.86 10.97 -3.23
CA VAL A 101 14.75 11.99 -2.67
C VAL A 101 14.81 11.79 -1.16
N ARG A 102 16.02 11.72 -0.60
CA ARG A 102 16.24 11.56 0.85
C ARG A 102 16.64 12.89 1.49
N LEU A 103 15.97 13.22 2.58
CA LEU A 103 16.22 14.36 3.45
C LEU A 103 16.54 13.81 4.85
N ASP A 104 17.81 13.44 5.05
CA ASP A 104 18.31 12.79 6.28
C ASP A 104 17.52 11.51 6.64
N ARG A 105 16.61 11.58 7.62
CA ARG A 105 15.79 10.45 8.09
C ARG A 105 14.47 10.28 7.33
N VAL A 106 14.10 11.24 6.49
CA VAL A 106 12.84 11.23 5.74
C VAL A 106 13.14 10.98 4.26
N ALA A 107 12.31 10.19 3.60
CA ALA A 107 12.38 10.00 2.16
C ALA A 107 11.05 10.42 1.53
N LEU A 108 11.14 11.22 0.48
CA LEU A 108 10.02 11.55 -0.40
C LEU A 108 10.17 10.71 -1.66
N PHE A 109 9.08 10.16 -2.17
CA PHE A 109 9.12 9.39 -3.39
C PHE A 109 7.90 9.65 -4.26
N VAL A 110 8.10 9.46 -5.56
CA VAL A 110 7.05 9.40 -6.57
C VAL A 110 7.16 8.05 -7.26
N GLU A 111 6.04 7.37 -7.39
CA GLU A 111 5.93 6.07 -8.03
C GLU A 111 4.95 6.14 -9.19
N GLY A 112 5.28 5.46 -10.28
CA GLY A 112 4.41 5.29 -11.43
C GLY A 112 4.57 3.89 -11.99
N GLY A 113 3.48 3.30 -12.46
CA GLY A 113 3.49 1.92 -12.94
C GLY A 113 2.29 1.60 -13.82
N ALA A 114 2.34 0.41 -14.39
CA ALA A 114 1.27 -0.15 -15.19
C ALA A 114 1.10 -1.64 -14.84
N GLY A 115 -0.11 -2.16 -15.05
CA GLY A 115 -0.43 -3.51 -14.64
C GLY A 115 -1.74 -4.02 -15.20
N PHE A 116 -2.12 -5.19 -14.73
CA PHE A 116 -3.35 -5.88 -15.04
C PHE A 116 -4.15 -6.12 -13.76
N ALA A 117 -5.47 -6.23 -13.92
CA ALA A 117 -6.39 -6.56 -12.84
C ALA A 117 -7.31 -7.69 -13.29
N MET A 118 -7.59 -8.62 -12.38
CA MET A 118 -8.51 -9.73 -12.58
C MET A 118 -9.51 -9.73 -11.43
N ILE A 119 -10.79 -9.90 -11.76
CA ILE A 119 -11.87 -10.02 -10.78
C ILE A 119 -12.15 -11.51 -10.55
N SER A 120 -12.22 -11.94 -9.30
CA SER A 120 -12.35 -13.35 -8.93
C SER A 120 -13.71 -13.96 -9.27
N SER A 121 -14.77 -13.15 -9.17
CA SER A 121 -16.15 -13.59 -9.33
C SER A 121 -16.88 -12.65 -10.28
N ASN A 122 -17.55 -13.23 -11.28
CA ASN A 122 -18.29 -12.47 -12.30
C ASN A 122 -19.68 -12.05 -11.80
N VAL A 123 -19.71 -11.41 -10.64
CA VAL A 123 -20.94 -10.85 -10.05
C VAL A 123 -21.45 -9.69 -10.92
N LEU A 124 -20.52 -8.88 -11.43
CA LEU A 124 -20.79 -7.72 -12.30
C LEU A 124 -21.27 -8.10 -13.70
N GLY A 125 -20.85 -9.24 -14.25
CA GLY A 125 -21.29 -9.71 -15.57
C GLY A 125 -22.71 -10.28 -15.61
N LYS A 126 -23.38 -10.42 -14.47
CA LYS A 126 -24.81 -10.81 -14.40
C LYS A 126 -25.77 -9.64 -14.65
N VAL A 127 -25.26 -8.41 -14.70
CA VAL A 127 -26.07 -7.18 -14.80
C VAL A 127 -25.84 -6.41 -16.12
N MET A 128 -24.95 -6.91 -16.98
CA MET A 128 -24.71 -6.37 -18.33
C MET A 128 -25.57 -7.07 -19.39
#